data_AF-A0A7K8TWI1-F1
#
_entry.id   AF-A0A7K8TWI1-F1
#
_cell.length_a   1.000
_cell.length_b   1.000
_cell.length_c   1.000
_cell.angle_alpha   90.00
_cell.angle_beta   90.00
_cell.angle_gamma   90.00
#
_symmetry.space_group_name_H-M   'P 1'
#
loop_
_entity.id
_entity.type
_entity.pdbx_description
1 polymer ?
#
loop_
_entity_poly.entity_id
_entity_poly.type
_entity_poly.pdbx_seq_one_letter_code
_entity_poly.pdbx_strand_id
1 'polypeptide(L)'
;MGSLSCCLLLTLALLGPGAAAARKCKLQGLWRNELGSNMTLSALDAAGTFSGSYHTAVAATNKQILVSPLQGAQQHPSAKGQPTFGFTVQWQFADSTTAFVGQCFVDRRGKEMLETMWLLREEVPSHRDAWKATR
;
A
#
# COMPACT_ATOMS: atom_id res chain seq x y z
N MET A 1 -4.03 -55.15 49.12
CA MET A 1 -3.62 -55.15 47.69
C MET A 1 -4.90 -55.03 46.88
N GLY A 2 -5.21 -53.98 46.12
CA GLY A 2 -4.53 -52.72 45.84
C GLY A 2 -5.58 -51.63 45.59
N SER A 3 -5.18 -50.40 45.87
CA SER A 3 -5.91 -49.17 45.62
C SER A 3 -5.78 -48.78 44.14
N LEU A 4 -6.90 -48.53 43.45
CA LEU A 4 -6.89 -47.97 42.10
C LEU A 4 -7.42 -46.54 42.18
N SER A 5 -6.44 -45.64 42.25
CA SER A 5 -6.54 -44.19 42.23
C SER A 5 -7.37 -43.71 41.03
N CYS A 6 -8.42 -42.95 41.32
CA CYS A 6 -9.22 -42.24 40.32
C CYS A 6 -8.43 -41.03 39.82
N CYS A 7 -7.68 -41.19 38.74
CA CYS A 7 -6.97 -40.09 38.07
C CYS A 7 -7.97 -39.04 37.55
N LEU A 8 -8.05 -37.90 38.24
CA LEU A 8 -8.61 -36.66 37.69
C LEU A 8 -7.73 -36.22 36.51
N LEU A 9 -8.20 -36.46 35.28
CA LEU A 9 -7.64 -35.84 34.09
C LEU A 9 -8.17 -34.41 34.00
N LEU A 10 -7.45 -33.46 34.60
CA LEU A 10 -7.57 -32.04 34.25
C LEU A 10 -7.03 -31.87 32.82
N THR A 11 -7.91 -31.90 31.83
CA THR A 11 -7.59 -31.39 30.49
C THR A 11 -7.50 -29.88 30.59
N LEU A 12 -6.29 -29.37 30.82
CA LEU A 12 -5.97 -27.97 30.63
C LEU A 12 -6.14 -27.68 29.13
N ALA A 13 -7.30 -27.17 28.73
CA ALA A 13 -7.50 -26.63 27.40
C ALA A 13 -6.56 -25.42 27.28
N LEU A 14 -5.38 -25.66 26.71
CA LEU A 14 -4.47 -24.62 26.25
C LEU A 14 -5.26 -23.78 25.25
N LEU A 15 -5.80 -22.66 25.72
CA LEU A 15 -6.13 -21.51 24.89
C LEU A 15 -4.84 -21.15 24.16
N GLY A 16 -4.67 -21.72 22.97
CA GLY A 16 -3.61 -21.34 22.07
C GLY A 16 -3.68 -19.82 21.89
N PRO A 17 -2.53 -19.12 21.82
CA PRO A 17 -2.52 -17.69 21.64
C PRO A 17 -3.35 -17.40 20.39
N GLY A 18 -4.49 -16.73 20.57
CA GLY A 18 -5.33 -16.31 19.46
C GLY A 18 -4.42 -15.57 18.51
N ALA A 19 -4.17 -16.16 17.34
CA ALA A 19 -3.35 -15.54 16.32
C ALA A 19 -3.97 -14.17 16.10
N ALA A 20 -3.28 -13.11 16.54
CA ALA A 20 -3.74 -11.75 16.35
C ALA A 20 -4.04 -11.65 14.86
N ALA A 21 -5.33 -11.49 14.52
CA ALA A 21 -5.76 -11.47 13.13
C ALA A 21 -4.85 -10.49 12.40
N ALA A 22 -4.06 -10.99 11.46
CA ALA A 22 -3.04 -10.19 10.79
C ALA A 22 -3.76 -8.95 10.26
N ARG A 23 -3.36 -7.76 10.76
CA ARG A 23 -4.00 -6.50 10.38
C ARG A 23 -3.84 -6.37 8.86
N LYS A 24 -4.93 -6.60 8.13
CA LYS A 24 -5.00 -6.47 6.67
C LYS A 24 -4.98 -5.00 6.28
N CYS A 25 -4.65 -4.72 5.03
CA CYS A 25 -4.49 -3.39 4.47
C CYS A 25 -3.38 -2.56 5.12
N LYS A 26 -2.26 -3.20 5.47
CA LYS A 26 -1.02 -2.48 5.74
C LYS A 26 -0.38 -2.10 4.42
N LEU A 27 -0.19 -0.79 4.19
CA LEU A 27 0.41 -0.31 2.94
C LEU A 27 1.89 -0.70 2.81
N GLN A 28 2.62 -0.82 3.92
CA GLN A 28 4.02 -1.25 3.91
C GLN A 28 4.17 -2.58 3.16
N GLY A 29 5.10 -2.62 2.20
CA GLY A 29 5.40 -3.82 1.43
C GLY A 29 5.56 -3.56 -0.06
N LEU A 30 5.49 -4.64 -0.84
CA LEU A 30 5.62 -4.62 -2.29
C LEU A 30 4.24 -4.76 -2.94
N TRP A 31 3.96 -3.90 -3.90
CA TRP A 31 2.73 -3.86 -4.67
C TRP A 31 3.05 -3.89 -6.16
N ARG A 32 2.17 -4.50 -6.95
CA ARG A 32 2.25 -4.53 -8.40
C ARG A 32 0.87 -4.22 -8.99
N ASN A 33 0.85 -3.37 -10.01
CA ASN A 33 -0.38 -3.04 -10.73
C ASN A 33 -0.54 -3.89 -12.01
N GLU A 34 -1.68 -3.74 -12.67
CA GLU A 34 -2.07 -4.42 -13.91
C GLU A 34 -1.20 -4.06 -15.12
N LEU A 35 -0.55 -2.89 -15.12
CA LEU A 35 0.42 -2.48 -16.15
C LEU A 35 1.80 -3.13 -15.95
N GLY A 36 2.02 -3.81 -14.81
CA GLY A 36 3.29 -4.43 -14.47
C GLY A 36 4.26 -3.55 -13.68
N SER A 37 3.84 -2.34 -13.31
CA SER A 37 4.61 -1.42 -12.46
C SER A 37 4.71 -1.97 -11.03
N ASN A 38 5.87 -1.80 -10.41
CA ASN A 38 6.13 -2.23 -9.04
C ASN A 38 6.30 -1.02 -8.13
N MET A 39 5.80 -1.13 -6.90
CA MET A 39 5.90 -0.11 -5.87
C MET A 39 6.33 -0.76 -4.56
N THR A 40 7.27 -0.14 -3.86
CA THR A 40 7.71 -0.56 -2.53
C THR A 40 7.46 0.57 -1.55
N LEU A 41 6.68 0.31 -0.50
CA LEU A 41 6.35 1.28 0.54
C LEU A 41 7.06 0.95 1.85
N SER A 42 7.66 1.97 2.47
CA SER A 42 8.24 1.87 3.80
C SER A 42 7.16 1.77 4.88
N ALA A 43 7.59 1.51 6.12
CA ALA A 43 6.67 1.56 7.26
C ALA A 43 6.13 2.98 7.43
N LEU A 44 4.84 3.08 7.74
CA LEU A 44 4.20 4.36 8.05
C LEU A 44 4.70 4.86 9.40
N ASP A 45 4.88 6.18 9.52
CA ASP A 45 5.16 6.82 10.79
C ASP A 45 3.89 7.00 11.65
N ALA A 46 4.05 7.58 12.84
CA ALA A 46 2.94 7.81 13.77
C ALA A 46 1.87 8.79 13.26
N ALA A 47 2.21 9.64 12.28
CA ALA A 47 1.29 10.57 11.64
C ALA A 47 0.61 9.95 10.40
N GLY A 48 0.96 8.70 10.04
CA GLY A 48 0.46 8.01 8.87
C GLY A 48 1.18 8.41 7.57
N THR A 49 2.29 9.13 7.65
CA THR A 49 3.11 9.46 6.48
C THR A 49 4.01 8.28 6.10
N PHE A 50 4.35 8.18 4.82
CA PHE A 50 5.23 7.13 4.31
C PHE A 50 6.03 7.60 3.12
N SER A 51 7.11 6.87 2.87
CA SER A 51 7.97 7.01 1.69
C SER A 51 8.04 5.69 0.93
N GLY A 52 8.68 5.71 -0.23
CA GLY A 52 8.89 4.48 -0.98
C GLY A 52 9.57 4.71 -2.30
N SER A 53 9.50 3.69 -3.15
CA SER A 53 9.96 3.73 -4.52
C SER A 53 8.89 3.19 -5.47
N TYR A 54 8.86 3.76 -6.67
CA TYR A 54 7.99 3.37 -7.77
C TYR A 54 8.85 3.04 -8.99
N HIS A 55 8.63 1.87 -9.57
CA HIS A 55 9.25 1.43 -10.81
C HIS A 55 8.15 1.15 -11.83
N THR A 56 7.89 2.12 -12.70
CA THR A 56 6.85 1.99 -13.73
C THR A 56 7.28 1.01 -14.83
N ALA A 57 6.34 0.28 -15.41
CA ALA A 57 6.58 -0.54 -16.60
C ALA A 57 6.34 0.23 -17.91
N VAL A 58 5.72 1.40 -17.84
CA VAL A 58 5.32 2.22 -18.99
C VAL A 58 5.71 3.69 -18.78
N ALA A 59 5.99 4.40 -19.87
CA ALA A 59 6.30 5.82 -19.86
C ALA A 59 5.78 6.49 -21.15
N ALA A 60 5.38 7.76 -21.04
CA ALA A 60 5.01 8.61 -22.19
C ALA A 60 6.23 9.29 -22.85
N THR A 61 7.42 9.03 -22.33
CA THR A 61 8.71 9.58 -22.76
C THR A 61 9.58 8.46 -23.33
N ASN A 62 10.53 8.82 -24.19
CA ASN A 62 11.55 7.90 -24.73
C ASN A 62 12.80 7.78 -23.83
N LYS A 63 12.83 8.47 -22.69
CA LYS A 63 13.91 8.37 -21.70
C LYS A 63 13.88 6.99 -21.03
N GLN A 64 15.06 6.47 -20.68
CA GLN A 64 15.19 5.21 -19.93
C GLN A 64 14.44 5.31 -18.60
N ILE A 65 13.57 4.35 -18.32
CA ILE A 65 12.83 4.29 -17.06
C ILE A 65 13.82 4.06 -15.91
N LEU A 66 13.67 4.87 -14.85
CA LEU A 66 14.43 4.76 -13.61
C LEU A 66 13.46 4.62 -12.42
N VAL A 67 13.91 3.89 -11.40
CA VAL A 67 13.22 3.83 -10.11
C VAL A 67 13.13 5.24 -9.53
N SER A 68 11.92 5.63 -9.12
CA SER A 68 11.61 6.99 -8.72
C SER A 68 11.08 7.01 -7.28
N PRO A 69 11.49 7.98 -6.44
CA PRO A 69 10.99 8.07 -5.07
C PRO A 69 9.52 8.50 -5.04
N LEU A 70 8.81 8.05 -4.00
CA LEU A 70 7.47 8.51 -3.69
C LEU A 70 7.35 8.91 -2.22
N GLN A 71 6.40 9.80 -1.94
CA GLN A 71 6.02 10.23 -0.59
C GLN A 71 4.51 10.37 -0.50
N GLY A 72 3.92 10.00 0.64
CA GLY A 72 2.48 10.02 0.82
C GLY A 72 2.02 9.97 2.26
N ALA A 73 0.70 9.89 2.44
CA ALA A 73 0.06 9.74 3.73
C ALA A 73 -1.20 8.88 3.63
N GLN A 74 -1.47 8.13 4.70
CA GLN A 74 -2.68 7.36 4.90
C GLN A 74 -3.51 7.98 6.02
N GLN A 75 -4.83 8.04 5.84
CA GLN A 75 -5.73 8.44 6.90
C GLN A 75 -5.68 7.45 8.06
N HIS A 76 -5.97 7.93 9.27
CA HIS A 76 -6.09 7.04 10.41
C HIS A 76 -7.19 6.00 10.16
N PRO A 77 -7.00 4.73 10.55
CA PRO A 77 -8.04 3.73 10.42
C PRO A 77 -9.33 4.18 11.12
N SER A 78 -10.42 4.29 10.36
CA SER A 78 -11.75 4.53 10.92
C SER A 78 -12.39 3.23 11.42
N ALA A 79 -13.58 3.30 12.01
CA ALA A 79 -14.36 2.12 12.38
C ALA A 79 -14.63 1.15 11.19
N LYS A 80 -14.52 1.64 9.94
CA LYS A 80 -14.66 0.85 8.72
C LYS A 80 -13.40 0.04 8.35
N GLY A 81 -12.27 0.28 9.02
CA GLY A 81 -11.04 -0.51 8.90
C GLY A 81 -10.23 -0.37 7.60
N GLN A 82 -10.70 0.43 6.64
CA GLN A 82 -10.10 0.58 5.30
C GLN A 82 -9.85 2.06 5.00
N PRO A 83 -8.78 2.68 5.53
CA PRO A 83 -8.52 4.10 5.32
C PRO A 83 -8.04 4.41 3.91
N THR A 84 -8.38 5.60 3.43
CA THR A 84 -7.88 6.16 2.17
C THR A 84 -6.44 6.64 2.33
N PHE A 85 -5.71 6.70 1.22
CA PHE A 85 -4.34 7.20 1.18
C PHE A 85 -4.10 7.98 -0.11
N GLY A 86 -3.02 8.76 -0.13
CA GLY A 86 -2.50 9.37 -1.34
C GLY A 86 -0.99 9.49 -1.28
N PHE A 87 -0.35 9.49 -2.45
CA PHE A 87 1.09 9.68 -2.58
C PHE A 87 1.45 10.34 -3.90
N THR A 88 2.61 10.98 -3.95
CA THR A 88 3.20 11.57 -5.15
C THR A 88 4.47 10.84 -5.53
N VAL A 89 4.65 10.57 -6.82
CA VAL A 89 5.88 10.03 -7.41
C VAL A 89 6.63 11.16 -8.11
N GLN A 90 7.90 11.34 -7.74
CA GLN A 90 8.79 12.30 -8.38
C GLN A 90 9.67 11.54 -9.38
N TRP A 91 9.34 11.63 -10.68
CA TRP A 91 10.01 10.84 -11.70
C TRP A 91 11.48 11.24 -11.89
N GLN A 92 12.40 10.30 -11.73
CA GLN A 92 13.85 10.53 -11.88
C GLN A 92 14.30 10.59 -13.34
N PHE A 93 13.41 10.28 -14.27
CA PHE A 93 13.69 10.21 -15.70
C PHE A 93 12.74 11.07 -16.54
N ALA A 94 11.89 11.89 -15.93
CA ALA A 94 10.91 12.71 -16.63
C ALA A 94 10.63 13.99 -15.85
N ASP A 95 10.40 15.08 -16.58
CA ASP A 95 10.06 16.39 -16.00
C ASP A 95 8.54 16.43 -15.75
N SER A 96 8.09 15.55 -14.85
CA SER A 96 6.68 15.33 -14.53
C SER A 96 6.52 14.77 -13.13
N THR A 97 5.29 14.83 -12.61
CA THR A 97 4.92 14.28 -11.31
C THR A 97 3.61 13.51 -11.45
N THR A 98 3.48 12.36 -10.79
CA THR A 98 2.19 11.65 -10.70
C THR A 98 1.70 11.64 -9.27
N ALA A 99 0.45 12.03 -9.06
CA ALA A 99 -0.24 11.85 -7.78
C ALA A 99 -1.20 10.67 -7.88
N PHE A 100 -1.19 9.80 -6.88
CA PHE A 100 -2.13 8.70 -6.71
C PHE A 100 -3.00 8.97 -5.48
N VAL A 101 -4.28 8.61 -5.56
CA VAL A 101 -5.21 8.58 -4.44
C VAL A 101 -6.01 7.29 -4.48
N GLY A 102 -6.26 6.68 -3.34
CA GLY A 102 -6.96 5.41 -3.33
C GLY A 102 -7.32 4.88 -1.96
N GLN A 103 -7.75 3.62 -1.96
CA GLN A 103 -8.19 2.89 -0.78
C GLN A 103 -7.75 1.43 -0.90
N CYS A 104 -7.36 0.83 0.22
CA CYS A 104 -7.09 -0.60 0.27
C CYS A 104 -8.37 -1.37 0.60
N PHE A 105 -8.63 -2.43 -0.17
CA PHE A 105 -9.72 -3.36 0.01
C PHE A 105 -9.22 -4.78 0.26
N VAL A 106 -10.01 -5.56 1.00
CA VAL A 106 -9.78 -6.99 1.24
C VAL A 106 -10.97 -7.77 0.69
N ASP A 107 -10.72 -8.70 -0.22
CA ASP A 107 -11.78 -9.52 -0.78
C ASP A 107 -12.23 -10.64 0.19
N ARG A 108 -13.27 -11.39 -0.21
CA ARG A 108 -13.82 -12.52 0.58
C ARG A 108 -12.82 -13.65 0.80
N ARG A 109 -11.73 -13.71 0.02
CA ARG A 109 -10.65 -14.70 0.12
C ARG A 109 -9.45 -14.18 0.91
N GLY A 110 -9.51 -12.93 1.41
CA GLY A 110 -8.43 -12.31 2.17
C GLY A 110 -7.33 -11.69 1.31
N LYS A 111 -7.53 -11.57 -0.02
CA LYS A 111 -6.60 -10.89 -0.93
C LYS A 111 -6.74 -9.38 -0.79
N GLU A 112 -5.61 -8.72 -0.62
CA GLU A 112 -5.52 -7.26 -0.51
C GLU A 112 -5.35 -6.63 -1.90
N MET A 113 -6.05 -5.53 -2.14
CA MET A 113 -6.01 -4.77 -3.39
C MET A 113 -6.00 -3.28 -3.09
N LEU A 114 -5.17 -2.52 -3.78
CA LEU A 114 -5.20 -1.06 -3.76
C LEU A 114 -5.99 -0.59 -4.97
N GLU A 115 -7.18 -0.02 -4.75
CA GLU A 115 -7.91 0.67 -5.80
C GLU A 115 -7.48 2.13 -5.79
N THR A 116 -6.94 2.60 -6.92
CA THR A 116 -6.36 3.93 -7.01
C THR A 116 -6.79 4.63 -8.29
N MET A 117 -6.86 5.94 -8.23
CA MET A 117 -6.85 6.83 -9.38
C MET A 117 -5.55 7.63 -9.35
N TRP A 118 -5.14 8.13 -10.51
CA TRP A 118 -3.93 8.92 -10.64
C TRP A 118 -4.13 10.12 -11.57
N LEU A 119 -3.30 11.13 -11.37
CA LEU A 119 -3.13 12.25 -12.29
C LEU A 119 -1.64 12.40 -12.58
N LEU A 120 -1.27 12.40 -13.86
CA LEU A 120 0.09 12.69 -14.32
C LEU A 120 0.14 14.16 -14.76
N ARG A 121 1.04 14.94 -14.16
CA ARG A 121 1.28 16.33 -14.52
C ARG A 121 2.63 16.48 -15.21
N GLU A 122 2.62 16.91 -16.48
CA GLU A 122 3.81 17.31 -17.21
C GLU A 122 4.23 18.75 -16.88
N GLU A 123 5.54 19.00 -16.86
CA GLU A 123 6.06 20.35 -16.96
C GLU A 123 5.76 20.92 -18.35
N VAL A 124 5.32 22.19 -18.40
CA VAL A 124 5.07 22.90 -19.65
C VAL A 124 5.74 24.26 -19.66
N PRO A 125 6.21 24.75 -20.82
CA PRO A 125 6.97 26.01 -20.91
C PRO A 125 6.16 27.25 -20.51
N SER A 126 4.82 27.19 -20.57
CA SER A 126 3.96 28.33 -20.29
C SER A 126 2.61 27.94 -19.69
N HIS A 127 1.97 28.87 -18.99
CA HIS A 127 0.61 28.68 -18.48
C HIS A 127 -0.42 28.41 -19.60
N ARG A 128 -0.17 28.91 -20.82
CA ARG A 128 -1.07 28.67 -21.97
C ARG A 128 -1.13 27.20 -22.38
N ASP A 129 -0.13 26.41 -22.01
CA ASP A 129 -0.05 24.97 -22.26
C ASP A 129 -0.60 24.13 -21.10
N ALA A 130 -1.04 24.74 -20.00
CA ALA A 130 -1.46 24.03 -18.80
C ALA A 130 -2.68 23.12 -19.01
N TRP A 131 -3.54 23.44 -19.98
CA TRP A 131 -4.78 22.71 -20.27
C TRP A 131 -4.56 21.28 -20.75
N LYS A 132 -3.42 21.02 -21.41
CA LYS A 132 -3.06 19.70 -21.96
C LYS A 132 -2.06 18.92 -21.10
N ALA A 133 -1.62 19.52 -19.99
CA ALA A 133 -0.50 19.00 -19.20
C ALA A 133 -0.90 17.98 -18.13
N THR A 134 -2.19 17.68 -17.99
CA THR A 134 -2.69 16.67 -17.04
C THR A 134 -3.35 15.52 -17.80
N ARG A 135 -2.93 14.29 -17.49
CA ARG A 135 -3.58 13.04 -17.91
C ARG A 135 -4.20 12.34 -16.71
#